data_AF-A0A9X2Y0E0-F1
#
_entry.id   AF-A0A9X2Y0E0-F1
#
_cell.length_a   1.000
_cell.length_b   1.000
_cell.length_c   1.000
_cell.angle_alpha   90.00
_cell.angle_beta   90.00
_cell.angle_gamma   90.00
#
_symmetry.space_group_name_H-M   'P 1'
#
loop_
_entity.id
_entity.type
_entity.pdbx_description
1 polymer ?
#
loop_
_entity_poly.entity_id
_entity_poly.type
_entity_poly.pdbx_seq_one_letter_code
_entity_poly.pdbx_strand_id
1 'polypeptide(L)'
;MKKTYAILLVCAIFIISSAQAQQWQGGGGDTAAMRQRMIERIKPQLIEKAKLTEAEADKVIEINFASRSSMRELRNSNLSEDERRKKLDEIQAANNKKYKDIPLTDEKVKAVNDFYAEQRRNFQQRGNN
;
A
#
# COMPACT_ATOMS: atom_id res chain seq x y z
N MET A 1 48.77 10.14 25.11
CA MET A 1 47.45 9.47 25.16
C MET A 1 46.40 10.56 25.35
N LYS A 2 45.73 11.02 24.28
CA LYS A 2 44.50 10.48 23.64
C LYS A 2 43.20 10.85 24.39
N LYS A 3 42.59 11.94 23.93
CA LYS A 3 41.15 12.17 23.64
C LYS A 3 40.11 11.76 24.71
N THR A 4 39.58 12.73 25.45
CA THR A 4 38.26 12.62 26.12
C THR A 4 37.55 13.97 26.31
N TYR A 5 37.43 14.75 25.23
CA TYR A 5 36.36 15.77 25.10
C TYR A 5 35.60 15.47 23.81
N ALA A 6 34.48 14.73 23.87
CA ALA A 6 33.53 14.62 22.73
C ALA A 6 32.27 13.75 22.97
N ILE A 7 32.03 13.17 24.16
CA ILE A 7 31.01 12.09 24.27
C ILE A 7 29.67 12.54 24.90
N LEU A 8 29.56 13.77 25.42
CA LEU A 8 28.35 14.23 26.14
C LEU A 8 27.36 15.07 25.32
N LEU A 9 27.58 15.27 24.01
CA LEU A 9 26.73 16.14 23.18
C LEU A 9 26.11 15.45 21.93
N VAL A 10 26.30 14.15 21.76
CA VAL A 10 25.86 13.43 20.54
C VAL A 10 24.57 12.59 20.75
N CYS A 11 24.09 12.44 21.99
CA CYS A 11 22.94 11.56 22.28
C CYS A 11 21.54 12.20 22.10
N ALA A 12 21.44 13.44 21.59
CA ALA A 12 20.16 14.18 21.56
C ALA A 12 19.39 14.16 20.22
N ILE A 13 19.82 13.41 19.20
CA ILE A 13 19.18 13.48 17.85
C ILE A 13 18.47 12.19 17.43
N PHE A 14 18.40 11.15 18.27
CA PHE A 14 17.88 9.83 17.85
C PHE A 14 16.44 9.50 18.25
N ILE A 15 15.56 10.47 18.55
CA ILE A 15 14.18 10.17 19.02
C ILE A 15 13.05 10.65 18.09
N ILE A 16 13.30 11.11 16.86
CA ILE A 16 12.20 11.60 16.00
C ILE A 16 11.65 10.53 15.03
N SER A 17 12.27 9.37 14.89
CA SER A 17 11.90 8.42 13.82
C SER A 17 10.71 7.49 14.12
N SER A 18 10.15 7.47 15.33
CA SER A 18 9.03 6.57 15.68
C SER A 18 7.63 7.19 15.49
N ALA A 19 7.52 8.51 15.28
CA ALA A 19 6.21 9.16 15.13
C ALA A 19 5.47 8.81 13.82
N GLN A 20 6.14 8.22 12.82
CA GLN A 20 5.48 7.79 11.58
C GLN A 20 5.13 6.29 11.54
N ALA A 21 5.57 5.49 12.52
CA ALA A 21 5.32 4.06 12.54
C ALA A 21 3.93 3.69 13.09
N GLN A 22 3.30 4.55 13.89
CA GLN A 22 2.08 4.20 14.65
C GLN A 22 0.75 4.49 13.93
N GLN A 23 0.76 5.07 12.72
CA GLN A 23 -0.50 5.43 12.04
C GLN A 23 -1.10 4.29 11.20
N TRP A 24 -0.55 3.08 11.28
CA TRP A 24 -1.00 1.92 10.49
C TRP A 24 -1.71 0.85 11.32
N GLN A 25 -1.78 1.01 12.64
CA GLN A 25 -2.36 0.01 13.53
C GLN A 25 -3.64 0.56 14.18
N GLY A 26 -4.78 0.08 13.69
CA GLY A 26 -6.06 0.08 14.41
C GLY A 26 -6.62 1.43 14.83
N GLY A 27 -7.44 2.04 13.98
CA GLY A 27 -8.30 3.15 14.42
C GLY A 27 -9.20 3.63 13.30
N GLY A 28 -10.51 3.62 13.52
CA GLY A 28 -11.53 4.17 12.62
C GLY A 28 -11.42 5.67 12.46
N GLY A 29 -10.35 6.14 11.83
CA GLY A 29 -10.23 7.51 11.32
C GLY A 29 -10.94 7.63 9.97
N ASP A 30 -11.34 8.86 9.65
CA ASP A 30 -12.03 9.22 8.41
C ASP A 30 -11.38 8.54 7.20
N THR A 31 -12.08 7.52 6.69
CA THR A 31 -11.60 6.64 5.62
C THR A 31 -11.25 7.41 4.34
N ALA A 32 -11.80 8.61 4.15
CA ALA A 32 -11.47 9.49 3.03
C ALA A 32 -10.10 10.17 3.23
N ALA A 33 -9.84 10.72 4.42
CA ALA A 33 -8.56 11.34 4.75
C ALA A 33 -7.42 10.32 4.75
N MET A 34 -7.66 9.11 5.25
CA MET A 34 -6.69 8.02 5.19
C MET A 34 -6.41 7.57 3.74
N ARG A 35 -7.45 7.54 2.90
CA ARG A 35 -7.32 7.25 1.47
C ARG A 35 -6.44 8.29 0.78
N GLN A 36 -6.71 9.59 0.97
CA GLN A 36 -5.91 10.66 0.37
C GLN A 36 -4.43 10.56 0.77
N ARG A 37 -4.13 10.40 2.07
CA ARG A 37 -2.74 10.22 2.55
C ARG A 37 -2.05 9.01 1.93
N MET A 38 -2.78 7.93 1.67
CA MET A 38 -2.23 6.74 1.04
C MET A 38 -2.04 6.93 -0.48
N ILE A 39 -2.94 7.67 -1.15
CA ILE A 39 -2.74 8.09 -2.56
C ILE A 39 -1.47 8.93 -2.67
N GLU A 40 -1.31 9.96 -1.84
CA GLU A 40 -0.15 10.86 -1.85
C GLU A 40 1.19 10.13 -1.62
N ARG A 41 1.18 9.04 -0.86
CA ARG A 41 2.39 8.23 -0.63
C ARG A 41 2.68 7.23 -1.74
N ILE A 42 1.63 6.62 -2.31
CA ILE A 42 1.76 5.54 -3.29
C ILE A 42 1.97 6.08 -4.70
N LYS A 43 1.26 7.16 -5.08
CA LYS A 43 1.34 7.77 -6.41
C LYS A 43 2.75 8.11 -6.86
N PRO A 44 3.57 8.87 -6.11
CA PRO A 44 4.93 9.19 -6.54
C PRO A 44 5.79 7.92 -6.70
N GLN A 45 5.63 6.94 -5.82
CA GLN A 45 6.39 5.69 -5.90
C GLN A 45 5.98 4.82 -7.10
N LEU A 46 4.71 4.81 -7.48
CA LEU A 46 4.24 4.12 -8.69
C LEU A 46 4.77 4.79 -9.96
N ILE A 47 4.75 6.12 -10.01
CA ILE A 47 5.31 6.87 -11.14
C ILE A 47 6.80 6.58 -11.27
N GLU A 48 7.55 6.63 -10.17
CA GLU A 48 9.00 6.42 -10.17
C GLU A 48 9.39 4.96 -10.44
N LYS A 49 8.86 4.01 -9.64
CA LYS A 49 9.26 2.60 -9.69
C LYS A 49 8.63 1.85 -10.86
N ALA A 50 7.37 2.14 -11.19
CA ALA A 50 6.66 1.47 -12.27
C ALA A 50 6.61 2.28 -13.57
N LYS A 51 7.28 3.44 -13.62
CA LYS A 51 7.39 4.31 -14.81
C LYS A 51 6.02 4.64 -15.42
N LEU A 52 5.03 4.82 -14.55
CA LEU A 52 3.68 5.19 -14.94
C LEU A 52 3.59 6.69 -15.14
N THR A 53 2.79 7.12 -16.11
CA THR A 53 2.30 8.50 -16.17
C THR A 53 1.37 8.79 -15.00
N GLU A 54 1.11 10.06 -14.69
CA GLU A 54 0.17 10.44 -13.63
C GLU A 54 -1.21 9.82 -13.83
N ALA A 55 -1.73 9.85 -15.06
CA ALA A 55 -3.03 9.29 -15.40
C ALA A 55 -3.09 7.76 -15.29
N GLU A 56 -2.00 7.07 -15.64
CA GLU A 56 -1.89 5.61 -15.44
C GLU A 56 -1.83 5.27 -13.94
N ALA A 57 -1.03 6.03 -13.17
CA ALA A 57 -0.90 5.84 -11.73
C ALA A 57 -2.22 6.06 -11.01
N ASP A 58 -3.00 7.09 -11.38
CA ASP A 58 -4.31 7.37 -10.78
C ASP A 58 -5.28 6.20 -10.98
N LYS A 59 -5.35 5.64 -12.20
CA LYS A 59 -6.20 4.47 -12.48
C LYS A 59 -5.73 3.22 -11.72
N VAL A 60 -4.42 2.95 -11.70
CA VAL A 60 -3.87 1.79 -10.97
C VAL A 60 -4.20 1.89 -9.48
N ILE A 61 -4.04 3.08 -8.89
CA ILE A 61 -4.34 3.34 -7.49
C ILE A 61 -5.82 3.15 -7.21
N GLU A 62 -6.71 3.71 -8.04
CA GLU A 62 -8.15 3.56 -7.89
C GLU A 62 -8.57 2.09 -7.85
N ILE A 63 -8.08 1.27 -8.80
CA ILE A 63 -8.36 -0.16 -8.85
C ILE A 63 -7.84 -0.86 -7.60
N ASN A 64 -6.61 -0.56 -7.17
CA ASN A 64 -6.02 -1.19 -6.00
C ASN A 64 -6.81 -0.85 -4.72
N PHE A 65 -7.26 0.39 -4.56
CA PHE A 65 -8.09 0.81 -3.43
C PHE A 65 -9.47 0.16 -3.44
N ALA A 66 -10.14 0.14 -4.60
CA ALA A 66 -11.44 -0.51 -4.75
C ALA A 66 -11.32 -2.00 -4.37
N SER A 67 -10.30 -2.69 -4.90
CA SER A 67 -10.00 -4.08 -4.58
C SER A 67 -9.78 -4.31 -3.08
N ARG A 68 -8.97 -3.44 -2.42
CA ARG A 68 -8.76 -3.52 -0.97
C ARG A 68 -10.04 -3.29 -0.15
N SER A 69 -10.89 -2.35 -0.58
CA SER A 69 -12.18 -2.10 0.09
C SER A 69 -13.08 -3.31 -0.01
N SER A 70 -13.27 -3.86 -1.22
CA SER A 70 -14.11 -5.04 -1.44
C SER A 70 -13.60 -6.27 -0.68
N MET A 71 -12.28 -6.45 -0.61
CA MET A 71 -11.68 -7.53 0.20
C MET A 71 -11.89 -7.33 1.71
N ARG A 72 -11.86 -6.07 2.19
CA ARG A 72 -12.14 -5.76 3.59
C ARG A 72 -13.62 -6.00 3.93
N GLU A 73 -14.52 -5.56 3.05
CA GLU A 73 -15.96 -5.81 3.17
C GLU A 73 -16.24 -7.31 3.19
N LEU A 74 -15.62 -8.08 2.29
CA LEU A 74 -15.75 -9.52 2.27
C LEU A 74 -15.25 -10.17 3.56
N ARG A 75 -14.11 -9.74 4.10
CA ARG A 75 -13.57 -10.25 5.37
C ARG A 75 -14.49 -9.97 6.56
N ASN A 76 -15.20 -8.84 6.52
CA ASN A 76 -16.13 -8.43 7.57
C ASN A 76 -17.56 -8.95 7.32
N SER A 77 -17.80 -9.67 6.22
CA SER A 77 -19.12 -10.21 5.88
C SER A 77 -19.36 -11.54 6.60
N ASN A 78 -20.63 -11.83 6.91
CA ASN A 78 -21.05 -13.10 7.52
C ASN A 78 -21.50 -14.13 6.45
N LEU A 79 -20.85 -14.10 5.27
CA LEU A 79 -21.18 -14.98 4.15
C LEU A 79 -20.65 -16.40 4.39
N SER A 80 -21.36 -17.39 3.85
CA SER A 80 -20.85 -18.77 3.79
C SER A 80 -19.59 -18.87 2.90
N GLU A 81 -18.79 -19.93 3.05
CA GLU A 81 -17.58 -20.14 2.25
C GLU A 81 -17.87 -20.14 0.73
N ASP A 82 -18.99 -20.71 0.30
CA ASP A 82 -19.37 -20.74 -1.12
C ASP A 82 -19.77 -19.36 -1.66
N GLU A 83 -20.52 -18.57 -0.87
CA GLU A 83 -20.86 -17.20 -1.22
C GLU A 83 -19.62 -16.30 -1.22
N ARG A 84 -18.71 -16.53 -0.28
CA ARG A 84 -17.44 -15.82 -0.20
C ARG A 84 -16.58 -16.11 -1.42
N ARG A 85 -16.50 -17.37 -1.87
CA ARG A 85 -15.79 -17.75 -3.11
C ARG A 85 -16.39 -17.07 -4.33
N LYS A 86 -17.71 -17.10 -4.49
CA LYS A 86 -18.39 -16.38 -5.59
C LYS A 86 -18.08 -14.89 -5.59
N LYS A 87 -18.10 -14.24 -4.42
CA LYS A 87 -17.76 -12.82 -4.29
C LYS A 87 -16.30 -12.53 -4.61
N LEU A 88 -15.37 -13.42 -4.27
CA LEU A 88 -13.97 -13.29 -4.67
C LEU A 88 -13.82 -13.32 -6.19
N ASP A 89 -14.47 -14.27 -6.85
CA ASP A 89 -14.40 -14.41 -8.31
C ASP A 89 -15.00 -13.18 -9.01
N GLU A 90 -16.11 -12.64 -8.51
CA GLU A 90 -16.71 -11.38 -8.98
C GLU A 90 -15.76 -10.18 -8.83
N ILE A 91 -15.14 -10.04 -7.66
CA ILE A 91 -14.17 -8.97 -7.38
C ILE A 91 -12.95 -9.11 -8.31
N GLN A 92 -12.45 -10.34 -8.51
CA GLN A 92 -11.31 -10.60 -9.36
C GLN A 92 -11.62 -10.32 -10.83
N ALA A 93 -12.78 -10.73 -11.33
CA ALA A 93 -13.23 -10.43 -12.68
C ALA A 93 -13.38 -8.92 -12.91
N ALA A 94 -13.98 -8.21 -11.96
CA ALA A 94 -14.14 -6.76 -12.02
C ALA A 94 -12.79 -6.03 -12.04
N ASN A 95 -11.84 -6.44 -11.19
CA ASN A 95 -10.49 -5.86 -11.17
C ASN A 95 -9.74 -6.15 -12.48
N ASN A 96 -9.79 -7.38 -12.99
CA ASN A 96 -9.16 -7.77 -14.24
C ASN A 96 -9.69 -6.95 -15.43
N LYS A 97 -11.00 -6.69 -15.47
CA LYS A 97 -11.59 -5.82 -16.49
C LYS A 97 -11.01 -4.40 -16.41
N LYS A 98 -11.00 -3.81 -15.22
CA LYS A 98 -10.45 -2.45 -15.02
C LYS A 98 -8.97 -2.35 -15.36
N TYR A 99 -8.16 -3.38 -15.08
CA TYR A 99 -6.74 -3.39 -15.45
C TYR A 99 -6.54 -3.45 -16.97
N LYS A 100 -7.40 -4.16 -17.71
CA LYS A 100 -7.36 -4.19 -19.18
C LYS A 100 -7.71 -2.85 -19.82
N ASP A 101 -8.50 -2.02 -19.13
CA ASP A 101 -8.86 -0.67 -19.58
C ASP A 101 -7.72 0.35 -19.35
N ILE A 102 -6.63 -0.03 -18.66
CA ILE A 102 -5.41 0.76 -18.59
C ILE A 102 -4.48 0.24 -19.68
N PRO A 103 -4.14 1.05 -20.70
CA PRO A 103 -3.23 0.64 -21.77
C PRO A 103 -1.77 0.61 -21.27
N LEU A 104 -1.49 -0.26 -20.31
CA LEU A 104 -0.15 -0.53 -19.79
C LEU A 104 0.57 -1.50 -20.72
N THR A 105 1.85 -1.23 -20.98
CA THR A 105 2.73 -2.22 -21.60
C THR A 105 3.00 -3.37 -20.64
N ASP A 106 3.38 -4.54 -21.15
CA ASP A 106 3.70 -5.71 -20.32
C ASP A 106 4.78 -5.42 -19.26
N GLU A 107 5.78 -4.59 -19.62
CA GLU A 107 6.78 -4.07 -18.68
C GLU A 107 6.15 -3.29 -17.53
N LYS A 108 5.22 -2.37 -17.83
CA LYS A 108 4.53 -1.58 -16.80
C LYS A 108 3.64 -2.45 -15.93
N VAL A 109 2.94 -3.44 -16.51
CA VAL A 109 2.14 -4.41 -15.75
C VAL A 109 3.02 -5.18 -14.78
N LYS A 110 4.17 -5.68 -15.24
CA LYS A 110 5.13 -6.38 -14.38
C LYS A 110 5.64 -5.47 -13.25
N ALA A 111 6.02 -4.23 -13.57
CA ALA A 111 6.53 -3.28 -12.58
C ALA A 111 5.48 -2.91 -11.52
N VAL A 112 4.21 -2.76 -11.91
CA VAL A 112 3.09 -2.56 -10.98
C VAL A 112 2.91 -3.77 -10.07
N ASN A 113 2.95 -4.99 -10.62
CA ASN A 113 2.84 -6.22 -9.84
C ASN A 113 3.99 -6.36 -8.84
N ASP A 114 5.22 -6.12 -9.28
CA ASP A 114 6.42 -6.18 -8.44
C ASP A 114 6.35 -5.14 -7.31
N PHE A 115 5.91 -3.91 -7.60
CA PHE A 115 5.71 -2.86 -6.60
C PHE A 115 4.73 -3.27 -5.50
N TYR A 116 3.55 -3.79 -5.88
CA TYR A 116 2.56 -4.22 -4.88
C TYR A 116 2.97 -5.49 -4.14
N ALA A 117 3.73 -6.40 -4.78
CA ALA A 117 4.28 -7.58 -4.13
C ALA A 117 5.37 -7.22 -3.11
N GLU A 118 6.23 -6.24 -3.42
CA GLU A 118 7.21 -5.66 -2.47
C GLU A 118 6.49 -5.04 -1.26
N GLN A 119 5.47 -4.20 -1.51
CA GLN A 119 4.64 -3.63 -0.45
C GLN A 119 4.04 -4.72 0.46
N ARG A 120 3.44 -5.76 -0.11
CA ARG A 120 2.86 -6.87 0.67
C ARG A 120 3.92 -7.57 1.53
N ARG A 121 5.10 -7.86 0.98
CA ARG A 121 6.21 -8.47 1.74
C ARG A 121 6.66 -7.59 2.88
N ASN A 122 6.82 -6.29 2.65
CA ASN A 122 7.19 -5.33 3.70
C ASN A 122 6.15 -5.25 4.82
N PHE A 123 4.85 -5.35 4.49
CA PHE A 123 3.79 -5.42 5.48
C PHE A 123 3.79 -6.74 6.27
N GLN A 124 4.04 -7.87 5.62
CA GLN A 124 4.12 -9.18 6.28
C GLN A 124 5.30 -9.25 7.26
N GLN A 125 6.47 -8.75 6.86
CA GLN A 125 7.66 -8.72 7.71
C GLN A 125 7.48 -7.83 8.94
N ARG A 126 6.73 -6.73 8.81
CA ARG A 126 6.39 -5.86 9.95
C ARG A 126 5.36 -6.44 10.91
N GLY A 127 4.54 -7.40 10.47
CA GLY A 127 3.56 -8.09 11.32
C GLY A 127 4.12 -9.34 11.99
N ASN A 128 5.34 -9.75 11.65
CA ASN A 128 6.01 -10.96 12.16
C ASN A 128 7.23 -10.64 13.04
N ASN A 129 7.34 -9.37 13.48
CA ASN A 129 8.36 -8.83 14.39
C ASN A 129 7.67 -8.27 15.64
#